data_AF-A0A3D8IEY3-F1
#
_entry.id   AF-A0A3D8IEY3-F1
#
_cell.length_a   1.000
_cell.length_b   1.000
_cell.length_c   1.000
_cell.angle_alpha   90.00
_cell.angle_beta   90.00
_cell.angle_gamma   90.00
#
_symmetry.space_group_name_H-M   'P 1'
#
loop_
_entity.id
_entity.type
_entity.pdbx_description
1 polymer ?
#
loop_
_entity_poly.entity_id
_entity_poly.type
_entity_poly.pdbx_seq_one_letter_code
_entity_poly.pdbx_strand_id
1 'polypeptide(L)'
;MAKNELLGGALWDAYSKKVSERMDNPTHLGVITQEEADKRGLKLVVADYGAEACGDAVRLYWLIDANDTIVDAKFKSFGCGTAIASSDMMVELCLGKKVQEAVKITNIDVEKALRDEPDTPAVPGQKMHCSVMAYDVIKKAAAQYLGKNPEDFEDEIIVCECARVSLGTLKEIIRINNLKTIEEITEYTKAGAFCKSCIRPGGHEEREHYLVDILREVRAEMENELQNKTDLNSKDNSEFANMTIVQKIKAIESVIDEKIRPMLMMDGGNMEIIDLKNASDGYTDVYIRYLGACSGCASGASGTLFAIESVLQENLDSSIRVFPV
;
A
#
# COMPACT_ATOMS: atom_id res chain seq x y z
N MET A 1 -17.17 33.42 -19.73
CA MET A 1 -18.05 32.23 -19.74
C MET A 1 -19.44 32.68 -20.09
N ALA A 2 -20.00 32.13 -21.17
CA ALA A 2 -21.26 32.60 -21.74
C ALA A 2 -22.44 32.17 -20.85
N LYS A 3 -23.41 33.06 -20.69
CA LYS A 3 -24.60 32.93 -19.83
C LYS A 3 -25.46 31.68 -20.13
N ASN A 4 -25.23 31.01 -21.26
CA ASN A 4 -25.92 29.78 -21.67
C ASN A 4 -25.38 28.49 -21.00
N GLU A 5 -24.20 28.52 -20.38
CA GLU A 5 -23.72 27.37 -19.57
C GLU A 5 -24.32 27.36 -18.15
N LEU A 6 -25.02 28.43 -17.75
CA LEU A 6 -25.52 28.59 -16.38
C LEU A 6 -26.94 28.04 -16.16
N LEU A 7 -27.65 27.62 -17.21
CA LEU A 7 -29.05 27.15 -17.13
C LEU A 7 -29.35 26.04 -18.16
N GLY A 8 -28.54 24.98 -18.21
CA GLY A 8 -28.57 24.00 -19.32
C GLY A 8 -28.35 22.54 -18.95
N GLY A 9 -28.95 22.09 -17.85
CA GLY A 9 -29.06 20.69 -17.44
C GLY A 9 -29.69 20.67 -16.06
N ALA A 10 -30.68 19.80 -15.82
CA ALA A 10 -31.12 19.58 -14.45
C ALA A 10 -29.88 19.14 -13.65
N LEU A 11 -29.74 19.56 -12.39
CA LEU A 11 -28.62 19.09 -11.53
C LEU A 11 -28.49 17.54 -11.55
N TRP A 12 -29.61 16.87 -11.80
CA TRP A 12 -29.79 15.44 -12.02
C TRP A 12 -29.09 14.88 -13.27
N ASP A 13 -28.91 15.66 -14.33
CA ASP A 13 -28.24 15.25 -15.58
C ASP A 13 -26.73 15.09 -15.40
N ALA A 14 -26.17 15.58 -14.27
CA ALA A 14 -24.76 15.46 -13.92
C ALA A 14 -24.45 14.25 -13.02
N TYR A 15 -25.47 13.44 -12.71
CA TYR A 15 -25.32 12.17 -12.00
C TYR A 15 -25.28 11.02 -13.00
N SER A 16 -24.49 10.00 -12.71
CA SER A 16 -24.58 8.74 -13.44
C SER A 16 -25.94 8.06 -13.18
N LYS A 17 -26.39 7.27 -14.16
CA LYS A 17 -27.59 6.45 -14.03
C LYS A 17 -27.49 5.50 -12.85
N LYS A 18 -26.31 4.89 -12.64
CA LYS A 18 -26.07 4.03 -11.47
C LYS A 18 -26.29 4.76 -10.14
N VAL A 19 -25.89 6.02 -10.04
CA VAL A 19 -26.14 6.80 -8.82
C VAL A 19 -27.63 7.04 -8.65
N SER A 20 -28.32 7.50 -9.69
CA SER A 20 -29.78 7.69 -9.64
C SER A 20 -30.53 6.41 -9.27
N GLU A 21 -30.15 5.27 -9.87
CA GLU A 21 -30.78 3.98 -9.59
C GLU A 21 -30.61 3.55 -8.13
N ARG A 22 -29.41 3.70 -7.56
CA ARG A 22 -29.14 3.37 -6.14
C ARG A 22 -29.72 4.38 -5.16
N MET A 23 -29.93 5.62 -5.59
CA MET A 23 -30.66 6.61 -4.82
C MET A 23 -32.13 6.20 -4.63
N ASP A 24 -32.78 5.79 -5.73
CA ASP A 24 -34.20 5.46 -5.73
C ASP A 24 -34.47 4.05 -5.19
N ASN A 25 -33.59 3.09 -5.48
CA ASN A 25 -33.76 1.68 -5.16
C ASN A 25 -32.46 1.04 -4.62
N PRO A 26 -31.97 1.44 -3.44
CA PRO A 26 -30.79 0.82 -2.83
C PRO A 26 -31.05 -0.66 -2.52
N THR A 27 -30.13 -1.54 -2.94
CA THR A 27 -30.30 -3.00 -2.86
C THR A 27 -29.86 -3.57 -1.51
N HIS A 28 -29.01 -2.85 -0.78
CA HIS A 28 -28.43 -3.27 0.51
C HIS A 28 -28.95 -2.47 1.71
N LEU A 29 -30.00 -1.66 1.52
CA LEU A 29 -30.62 -0.94 2.62
C LEU A 29 -31.30 -1.93 3.58
N GLY A 30 -30.98 -1.83 4.87
CA GLY A 30 -31.55 -2.72 5.87
C GLY A 30 -30.79 -2.74 7.20
N VAL A 31 -31.18 -3.68 8.05
CA VAL A 31 -30.58 -3.93 9.36
C VAL A 31 -30.33 -5.41 9.48
N ILE A 32 -29.20 -5.76 10.09
CA ILE A 32 -28.92 -7.13 10.52
C ILE A 32 -28.96 -7.14 12.04
N THR A 33 -29.74 -8.06 12.61
CA THR A 33 -29.88 -8.22 14.06
C THR A 33 -28.91 -9.25 14.61
N GLN A 34 -28.59 -9.16 15.90
CA GLN A 34 -27.75 -10.16 16.56
C GLN A 34 -28.37 -11.57 16.49
N GLU A 35 -29.70 -11.68 16.63
CA GLU A 35 -30.40 -12.97 16.52
C GLU A 35 -30.24 -13.62 15.14
N GLU A 36 -30.25 -12.83 14.06
CA GLU A 36 -30.02 -13.33 12.70
C GLU A 36 -28.57 -13.79 12.51
N ALA A 37 -27.62 -13.05 13.06
CA ALA A 37 -26.20 -13.41 13.04
C ALA A 37 -25.96 -14.74 13.76
N ASP A 38 -26.51 -14.88 14.98
CA ASP A 38 -26.38 -16.07 15.81
C ASP A 38 -27.03 -17.29 15.14
N LYS A 39 -28.22 -17.13 14.53
CA LYS A 39 -28.89 -18.20 13.76
C LYS A 39 -28.07 -18.69 12.58
N ARG A 40 -27.29 -17.81 11.95
CA ARG A 40 -26.39 -18.15 10.84
C ARG A 40 -25.01 -18.60 11.30
N GLY A 41 -24.70 -18.50 12.59
CA GLY A 41 -23.37 -18.81 13.14
C GLY A 41 -22.28 -17.85 12.64
N LEU A 42 -22.63 -16.59 12.38
CA LEU A 42 -21.75 -15.57 11.82
C LEU A 42 -21.50 -14.46 12.84
N LYS A 43 -20.35 -13.80 12.75
CA LYS A 43 -20.01 -12.67 13.62
C LYS A 43 -20.60 -11.38 13.05
N LEU A 44 -21.43 -10.71 13.83
CA LEU A 44 -21.98 -9.39 13.49
C LEU A 44 -21.02 -8.28 13.90
N VAL A 45 -20.81 -7.33 12.99
CA VAL A 45 -20.12 -6.06 13.25
C VAL A 45 -21.04 -4.91 12.87
N VAL A 46 -21.17 -3.92 13.76
CA VAL A 46 -22.02 -2.74 13.56
C VAL A 46 -21.19 -1.48 13.80
N ALA A 47 -21.01 -0.68 12.75
CA ALA A 47 -20.22 0.55 12.80
C ALA A 47 -21.05 1.75 12.38
N ASP A 48 -20.89 2.84 13.13
CA ASP A 48 -21.55 4.13 12.89
C ASP A 48 -20.54 5.20 12.51
N TYR A 49 -20.81 5.95 11.46
CA TYR A 49 -20.03 7.14 11.10
C TYR A 49 -20.95 8.28 10.65
N GLY A 50 -20.58 9.52 10.96
CA GLY A 50 -21.33 10.69 10.55
C GLY A 50 -20.44 11.93 10.40
N ALA A 51 -20.80 12.77 9.43
CA ALA A 51 -20.09 13.99 9.13
C ALA A 51 -20.95 15.20 9.55
N GLU A 52 -20.61 15.81 10.70
CA GLU A 52 -21.35 16.95 11.26
C GLU A 52 -21.44 18.13 10.28
N ALA A 53 -20.42 18.32 9.45
CA ALA A 53 -20.34 19.42 8.48
C ALA A 53 -21.42 19.36 7.40
N CYS A 54 -21.88 18.17 6.99
CA CYS A 54 -22.93 18.01 5.98
C CYS A 54 -24.23 17.38 6.52
N GLY A 55 -24.22 16.89 7.76
CA GLY A 55 -25.39 16.28 8.41
C GLY A 55 -25.69 14.86 7.95
N ASP A 56 -24.80 14.23 7.17
CA ASP A 56 -24.94 12.86 6.70
C ASP A 56 -24.38 11.86 7.73
N ALA A 57 -25.03 10.72 7.88
CA ALA A 57 -24.62 9.61 8.73
C ALA A 57 -24.92 8.25 8.08
N VAL A 58 -24.11 7.26 8.40
CA VAL A 58 -24.23 5.89 7.93
C VAL A 58 -23.97 4.90 9.06
N ARG A 59 -24.79 3.86 9.11
CA ARG A 59 -24.61 2.68 9.95
C ARG A 59 -24.40 1.48 9.05
N LEU A 60 -23.24 0.83 9.19
CA LEU A 60 -22.85 -0.36 8.44
C LEU A 60 -23.05 -1.61 9.30
N TYR A 61 -23.56 -2.67 8.70
CA TYR A 61 -23.73 -3.99 9.29
C TYR A 61 -22.97 -5.01 8.43
N TRP A 62 -22.05 -5.77 9.03
CA TRP A 62 -21.37 -6.89 8.38
C TRP A 62 -21.63 -8.20 9.13
N LEU A 63 -21.92 -9.26 8.37
CA LEU A 63 -21.81 -10.64 8.85
C LEU A 63 -20.54 -11.27 8.31
N ILE A 64 -19.72 -11.76 9.21
CA ILE A 64 -18.38 -12.27 8.90
C ILE A 64 -18.29 -13.74 9.30
N ASP A 65 -17.76 -14.56 8.39
CA ASP A 65 -17.55 -15.98 8.62
C ASP A 65 -16.25 -16.28 9.37
N ALA A 66 -15.99 -17.56 9.65
CA ALA A 66 -14.78 -18.00 10.35
C ALA A 66 -13.47 -17.79 9.55
N ASN A 67 -13.55 -17.45 8.26
CA ASN A 67 -12.41 -17.21 7.38
C ASN A 67 -12.11 -15.72 7.18
N ASP A 68 -12.72 -14.85 8.00
CA ASP A 68 -12.71 -13.39 7.89
C ASP A 68 -13.42 -12.83 6.65
N THR A 69 -14.32 -13.59 6.02
CA THR A 69 -15.02 -13.17 4.80
C THR A 69 -16.34 -12.49 5.15
N ILE A 70 -16.60 -11.34 4.53
CA ILE A 70 -17.88 -10.62 4.66
C ILE A 70 -18.91 -11.32 3.76
N VAL A 71 -19.79 -12.12 4.36
CA VAL A 71 -20.75 -12.97 3.63
C VAL A 71 -22.11 -12.31 3.41
N ASP A 72 -22.46 -11.33 4.24
CA ASP A 72 -23.65 -10.50 4.09
C ASP A 72 -23.37 -9.13 4.69
N ALA A 73 -23.97 -8.11 4.12
CA ALA A 73 -23.78 -6.73 4.55
C ALA A 73 -25.01 -5.89 4.21
N LYS A 74 -25.35 -4.99 5.14
CA LYS A 74 -26.45 -4.05 5.01
C LYS A 74 -26.03 -2.69 5.54
N PHE A 75 -26.78 -1.66 5.18
CA PHE A 75 -26.58 -0.33 5.74
C PHE A 75 -27.90 0.36 6.06
N LYS A 76 -27.83 1.32 6.98
CA LYS A 76 -28.78 2.43 7.05
C LYS A 76 -28.03 3.73 6.80
N SER A 77 -28.62 4.64 6.06
CA SER A 77 -28.07 5.98 5.90
C SER A 77 -29.13 7.03 6.22
N PHE A 78 -28.69 8.12 6.84
CA PHE A 78 -29.42 9.35 6.99
C PHE A 78 -28.62 10.42 6.27
N GLY A 79 -29.19 11.07 5.26
CA GLY A 79 -28.43 12.07 4.51
C GLY A 79 -28.97 12.33 3.13
N CYS A 80 -28.15 12.99 2.32
CA CYS A 80 -28.48 13.25 0.93
C CYS A 80 -28.51 11.96 0.08
N GLY A 81 -29.20 11.99 -1.06
CA GLY A 81 -29.31 10.82 -1.94
C GLY A 81 -27.95 10.25 -2.37
N THR A 82 -26.97 11.10 -2.63
CA THR A 82 -25.61 10.65 -2.93
C THR A 82 -25.00 9.80 -1.81
N ALA A 83 -25.25 10.16 -0.54
CA ALA A 83 -24.80 9.37 0.60
C ALA A 83 -25.44 7.97 0.62
N ILE A 84 -26.72 7.86 0.24
CA ILE A 84 -27.42 6.57 0.10
C ILE A 84 -26.77 5.72 -1.01
N ALA A 85 -26.58 6.30 -2.20
CA ALA A 85 -25.99 5.58 -3.33
C ALA A 85 -24.53 5.16 -3.08
N SER A 86 -23.72 6.04 -2.48
CA SER A 86 -22.35 5.71 -2.10
C SER A 86 -22.30 4.61 -1.03
N SER A 87 -23.19 4.66 -0.03
CA SER A 87 -23.26 3.62 1.01
C SER A 87 -23.72 2.27 0.44
N ASP A 88 -24.67 2.27 -0.48
CA ASP A 88 -25.15 1.05 -1.13
C ASP A 88 -24.06 0.40 -1.99
N MET A 89 -23.35 1.20 -2.80
CA MET A 89 -22.21 0.70 -3.58
C MET A 89 -21.08 0.20 -2.69
N MET A 90 -20.78 0.94 -1.62
CA MET A 90 -19.77 0.53 -0.64
C MET A 90 -20.06 -0.86 -0.08
N VAL A 91 -21.31 -1.12 0.34
CA VAL A 91 -21.71 -2.44 0.82
C VAL A 91 -21.47 -3.51 -0.23
N GLU A 92 -21.87 -3.26 -1.47
CA GLU A 92 -21.68 -4.20 -2.58
C GLU A 92 -20.20 -4.53 -2.81
N LEU A 93 -19.32 -3.53 -2.76
CA LEU A 93 -17.88 -3.72 -2.92
C LEU A 93 -17.25 -4.54 -1.78
N CYS A 94 -17.84 -4.50 -0.57
CA CYS A 94 -17.37 -5.29 0.57
C CYS A 94 -17.77 -6.76 0.51
N LEU A 95 -18.88 -7.10 -0.14
CA LEU A 95 -19.41 -8.46 -0.17
C LEU A 95 -18.43 -9.45 -0.81
N GLY A 96 -18.22 -10.59 -0.14
CA GLY A 96 -17.33 -11.66 -0.57
C GLY A 96 -15.84 -11.39 -0.37
N LYS A 97 -15.46 -10.21 0.12
CA LYS A 97 -14.06 -9.89 0.45
C LYS A 97 -13.71 -10.29 1.87
N LYS A 98 -12.42 -10.51 2.12
CA LYS A 98 -11.92 -10.56 3.49
C LYS A 98 -11.94 -9.18 4.14
N VAL A 99 -12.09 -9.10 5.46
CA VAL A 99 -12.08 -7.82 6.20
C VAL A 99 -10.81 -7.00 5.92
N GLN A 100 -9.66 -7.67 5.82
CA GLN A 100 -8.36 -7.05 5.52
C GLN A 100 -8.23 -6.56 4.08
N GLU A 101 -9.09 -7.01 3.18
CA GLU A 101 -9.19 -6.51 1.81
C GLU A 101 -10.22 -5.39 1.71
N ALA A 102 -11.32 -5.49 2.46
CA ALA A 102 -12.36 -4.48 2.51
C ALA A 102 -11.83 -3.13 2.98
N VAL A 103 -10.92 -3.10 3.97
CA VAL A 103 -10.28 -1.86 4.46
C VAL A 103 -9.48 -1.11 3.38
N LYS A 104 -9.11 -1.77 2.28
CA LYS A 104 -8.38 -1.16 1.16
C LYS A 104 -9.30 -0.48 0.15
N ILE A 105 -10.62 -0.70 0.24
CA ILE A 105 -11.59 0.00 -0.61
C ILE A 105 -11.51 1.48 -0.27
N THR A 106 -11.26 2.33 -1.26
CA THR A 106 -11.18 3.79 -1.08
C THR A 106 -12.47 4.47 -1.52
N ASN A 107 -12.62 5.75 -1.17
CA ASN A 107 -13.68 6.60 -1.69
C ASN A 107 -13.66 6.68 -3.23
N ILE A 108 -12.48 6.64 -3.84
CA ILE A 108 -12.29 6.64 -5.29
C ILE A 108 -12.80 5.34 -5.91
N ASP A 109 -12.64 4.19 -5.23
CA ASP A 109 -13.14 2.92 -5.74
C ASP A 109 -14.68 2.89 -5.75
N VAL A 110 -15.31 3.42 -4.70
CA VAL A 110 -16.76 3.59 -4.61
C VAL A 110 -17.27 4.50 -5.74
N GLU A 111 -16.62 5.64 -5.94
CA GLU A 111 -17.01 6.57 -6.98
C GLU A 111 -16.83 5.99 -8.39
N LYS A 112 -15.70 5.32 -8.66
CA LYS A 112 -15.45 4.63 -9.94
C LYS A 112 -16.50 3.55 -10.22
N ALA A 113 -16.88 2.77 -9.22
CA ALA A 113 -17.89 1.72 -9.38
C ALA A 113 -19.26 2.30 -9.74
N LEU A 114 -19.54 3.53 -9.30
CA LEU A 114 -20.76 4.28 -9.59
C LEU A 114 -20.74 4.98 -10.96
N ARG A 115 -19.62 5.00 -11.69
CA ARG A 115 -19.58 5.63 -13.02
C ARG A 115 -20.33 4.82 -14.07
N ASP A 116 -21.02 5.51 -14.97
CA ASP A 116 -21.55 4.88 -16.19
C ASP A 116 -20.42 4.62 -17.18
N GLU A 117 -19.53 5.60 -17.36
CA GLU A 117 -18.38 5.57 -18.27
C GLU A 117 -17.07 5.80 -17.51
N PRO A 118 -15.95 5.13 -17.86
CA PRO A 118 -14.70 5.19 -17.08
C PRO A 118 -14.15 6.60 -16.85
N ASP A 119 -14.26 7.48 -17.84
CA ASP A 119 -13.66 8.83 -17.82
C ASP A 119 -14.63 9.92 -17.36
N THR A 120 -15.88 9.57 -17.05
CA THR A 120 -16.90 10.53 -16.61
C THR A 120 -17.19 10.32 -15.12
N PRO A 121 -17.00 11.34 -14.26
CA PRO A 121 -17.32 11.24 -12.85
C PRO A 121 -18.78 10.83 -12.60
N ALA A 122 -19.02 9.98 -11.60
CA ALA A 122 -20.36 9.49 -11.27
C ALA A 122 -21.24 10.57 -10.65
N VAL A 123 -20.62 11.55 -10.01
CA VAL A 123 -21.28 12.67 -9.33
C VAL A 123 -20.53 13.97 -9.58
N PRO A 124 -21.19 15.14 -9.48
CA PRO A 124 -20.52 16.43 -9.50
C PRO A 124 -19.47 16.54 -8.40
N GLY A 125 -18.37 17.27 -8.66
CA GLY A 125 -17.24 17.39 -7.73
C GLY A 125 -17.61 17.81 -6.30
N GLN A 126 -18.65 18.64 -6.13
CA GLN A 126 -19.13 19.08 -4.82
C GLN A 126 -19.72 17.94 -3.97
N LYS A 127 -20.16 16.85 -4.61
CA LYS A 127 -20.81 15.70 -3.96
C LYS A 127 -19.87 14.51 -3.73
N MET A 128 -18.58 14.66 -4.06
CA MET A 128 -17.56 13.63 -3.83
C MET A 128 -17.39 13.26 -2.35
N HIS A 129 -17.66 14.17 -1.41
CA HIS A 129 -17.50 13.92 0.02
C HIS A 129 -18.35 12.75 0.55
N CYS A 130 -19.48 12.43 -0.10
CA CYS A 130 -20.32 11.28 0.27
C CYS A 130 -19.60 9.94 0.11
N SER A 131 -18.65 9.85 -0.83
CA SER A 131 -17.79 8.66 -1.00
C SER A 131 -16.74 8.53 0.11
N VAL A 132 -16.35 9.64 0.73
CA VAL A 132 -15.40 9.65 1.87
C VAL A 132 -16.06 9.07 3.12
N MET A 133 -17.34 9.40 3.36
CA MET A 133 -18.10 8.83 4.46
C MET A 133 -18.19 7.29 4.38
N ALA A 134 -18.33 6.74 3.17
CA ALA A 134 -18.32 5.30 2.93
C ALA A 134 -16.98 4.65 3.29
N TYR A 135 -15.87 5.33 2.98
CA TYR A 135 -14.54 4.85 3.35
C TYR A 135 -14.36 4.78 4.88
N ASP A 136 -14.73 5.83 5.60
CA ASP A 136 -14.48 5.93 7.04
C ASP A 136 -15.29 4.89 7.84
N VAL A 137 -16.51 4.58 7.40
CA VAL A 137 -17.32 3.54 8.08
C VAL A 137 -16.76 2.13 7.87
N ILE A 138 -16.16 1.82 6.70
CA ILE A 138 -15.46 0.56 6.46
C ILE A 138 -14.28 0.43 7.43
N LYS A 139 -13.44 1.47 7.54
CA LYS A 139 -12.30 1.48 8.46
C LYS A 139 -12.74 1.19 9.89
N LYS A 140 -13.80 1.88 10.34
CA LYS A 140 -14.36 1.67 11.68
C LYS A 140 -14.88 0.25 11.90
N ALA A 141 -15.58 -0.34 10.92
CA ALA A 141 -16.06 -1.72 11.01
C ALA A 141 -14.90 -2.73 11.04
N ALA A 142 -13.92 -2.57 10.15
CA ALA A 142 -12.74 -3.44 10.11
C ALA A 142 -11.93 -3.38 11.42
N ALA A 143 -11.79 -2.19 11.99
CA ALA A 143 -11.11 -1.98 13.26
C ALA A 143 -11.79 -2.69 14.42
N GLN A 144 -13.11 -2.53 14.56
CA GLN A 144 -13.90 -3.25 15.55
C GLN A 144 -13.76 -4.77 15.41
N TYR A 145 -13.71 -5.28 14.17
CA TYR A 145 -13.56 -6.72 13.94
C TYR A 145 -12.17 -7.23 14.35
N LEU A 146 -11.12 -6.52 13.93
CA LEU A 146 -9.72 -6.90 14.11
C LEU A 146 -9.18 -6.59 15.52
N GLY A 147 -9.96 -5.92 16.37
CA GLY A 147 -9.54 -5.53 17.71
C GLY A 147 -8.40 -4.51 17.70
N LYS A 148 -8.35 -3.67 16.68
CA LYS A 148 -7.40 -2.56 16.53
C LYS A 148 -8.16 -1.25 16.67
N ASN A 149 -7.50 -0.17 17.05
CA ASN A 149 -8.14 1.13 16.94
C ASN A 149 -8.35 1.45 15.45
N PRO A 150 -9.47 2.08 15.04
CA PRO A 150 -9.62 2.60 13.67
C PRO A 150 -8.44 3.46 13.23
N GLU A 151 -7.82 4.08 14.21
CA GLU A 151 -6.66 4.97 14.21
C GLU A 151 -5.33 4.23 13.91
N ASP A 152 -5.26 2.92 14.22
CA ASP A 152 -4.08 2.07 13.99
C ASP A 152 -3.98 1.55 12.54
N PHE A 153 -4.94 1.90 11.68
CA PHE A 153 -4.91 1.71 10.23
C PHE A 153 -4.39 3.00 9.56
N GLU A 154 -3.23 3.48 10.02
CA GLU A 154 -2.38 4.57 9.50
C GLU A 154 -3.10 5.65 8.66
N ASP A 155 -3.57 6.80 9.22
CA ASP A 155 -3.94 8.02 8.42
C ASP A 155 -4.44 9.29 9.17
N GLU A 156 -4.31 9.45 10.48
CA GLU A 156 -5.23 10.36 11.21
C GLU A 156 -5.06 11.88 11.02
N ILE A 157 -3.88 12.36 10.65
CA ILE A 157 -3.66 13.80 10.52
C ILE A 157 -4.10 14.26 9.14
N ILE A 158 -5.28 14.84 9.01
CA ILE A 158 -5.73 15.47 7.76
C ILE A 158 -4.90 16.73 7.52
N VAL A 159 -3.97 16.65 6.56
CA VAL A 159 -3.10 17.76 6.16
C VAL A 159 -3.82 18.68 5.16
N CYS A 160 -4.61 18.10 4.26
CA CYS A 160 -5.42 18.86 3.31
C CYS A 160 -6.91 18.54 3.46
N GLU A 161 -7.67 19.45 4.07
CA GLU A 161 -9.13 19.27 4.19
C GLU A 161 -9.87 19.34 2.85
N CYS A 162 -9.41 20.17 1.91
CA CYS A 162 -10.07 20.33 0.62
C CYS A 162 -10.07 19.05 -0.23
N ALA A 163 -8.94 18.32 -0.19
CA ALA A 163 -8.77 17.07 -0.91
C ALA A 163 -8.92 15.85 0.01
N ARG A 164 -9.19 16.06 1.31
CA ARG A 164 -9.25 15.03 2.37
C ARG A 164 -8.05 14.10 2.34
N VAL A 165 -6.86 14.69 2.24
CA VAL A 165 -5.60 13.94 2.20
C VAL A 165 -4.95 13.96 3.59
N SER A 166 -4.71 12.76 4.11
CA SER A 166 -4.00 12.52 5.36
C SER A 166 -2.49 12.61 5.22
N LEU A 167 -1.81 12.76 6.35
CA LEU A 167 -0.36 12.69 6.45
C LEU A 167 0.16 11.32 6.01
N GLY A 168 -0.52 10.23 6.38
CA GLY A 168 -0.15 8.86 5.99
C GLY A 168 -0.11 8.71 4.46
N THR A 169 -1.24 9.01 3.80
CA THR A 169 -1.36 9.02 2.34
C THR A 169 -0.28 9.89 1.66
N LEU A 170 0.02 11.09 2.21
CA LEU A 170 1.09 11.93 1.66
C LEU A 170 2.45 11.25 1.75
N LYS A 171 2.81 10.73 2.93
CA LYS A 171 4.09 10.03 3.14
C LYS A 171 4.24 8.83 2.21
N GLU A 172 3.17 8.05 2.05
CA GLU A 172 3.15 6.87 1.17
C GLU A 172 3.36 7.25 -0.30
N ILE A 173 2.57 8.21 -0.81
CA ILE A 173 2.63 8.60 -2.23
C ILE A 173 3.98 9.23 -2.59
N ILE A 174 4.56 10.03 -1.68
CA ILE A 174 5.91 10.59 -1.84
C ILE A 174 6.95 9.47 -1.99
N ARG A 175 6.87 8.43 -1.13
CA ARG A 175 7.80 7.29 -1.16
C ARG A 175 7.64 6.45 -2.43
N ILE A 176 6.43 6.00 -2.73
CA ILE A 176 6.15 5.07 -3.85
C ILE A 176 6.55 5.70 -5.19
N ASN A 177 6.26 6.98 -5.38
CA ASN A 177 6.50 7.66 -6.65
C ASN A 177 7.78 8.50 -6.65
N ASN A 178 8.55 8.47 -5.55
CA ASN A 178 9.78 9.24 -5.37
C ASN A 178 9.61 10.74 -5.68
N LEU A 179 8.49 11.32 -5.20
CA LEU A 179 8.12 12.70 -5.52
C LEU A 179 9.15 13.68 -4.93
N LYS A 180 9.43 14.75 -5.67
CA LYS A 180 10.49 15.73 -5.33
C LYS A 180 9.96 17.14 -5.15
N THR A 181 8.74 17.40 -5.61
CA THR A 181 8.15 18.74 -5.68
C THR A 181 6.71 18.76 -5.17
N ILE A 182 6.23 19.95 -4.79
CA ILE A 182 4.84 20.14 -4.34
C ILE A 182 3.87 19.98 -5.50
N GLU A 183 4.29 20.39 -6.70
CA GLU A 183 3.54 20.25 -7.94
C GLU A 183 3.23 18.78 -8.20
N GLU A 184 4.22 17.90 -8.05
CA GLU A 184 4.01 16.45 -8.15
C GLU A 184 3.07 15.94 -7.05
N ILE A 185 3.25 16.34 -5.78
CA ILE A 185 2.31 15.97 -4.70
C ILE A 185 0.88 16.39 -5.07
N THR A 186 0.71 17.61 -5.58
CA THR A 186 -0.58 18.16 -5.98
C THR A 186 -1.16 17.38 -7.16
N GLU A 187 -0.34 16.96 -8.12
CA GLU A 187 -0.77 16.19 -9.28
C GLU A 187 -1.31 14.81 -8.88
N TYR A 188 -0.60 14.10 -8.00
CA TYR A 188 -0.97 12.76 -7.53
C TYR A 188 -2.09 12.77 -6.49
N THR A 189 -2.06 13.69 -5.53
CA THR A 189 -2.96 13.66 -4.36
C THR A 189 -4.09 14.69 -4.41
N LYS A 190 -3.98 15.69 -5.30
CA LYS A 190 -4.82 16.89 -5.33
C LYS A 190 -4.74 17.78 -4.09
N ALA A 191 -3.89 17.43 -3.10
CA ALA A 191 -3.64 18.28 -1.95
C ALA A 191 -3.04 19.62 -2.41
N GLY A 192 -3.59 20.72 -1.91
CA GLY A 192 -3.10 22.08 -2.24
C GLY A 192 -3.59 22.63 -3.58
N ALA A 193 -4.30 21.86 -4.42
CA ALA A 193 -4.77 22.32 -5.73
C ALA A 193 -5.80 23.48 -5.64
N PHE A 194 -6.54 23.57 -4.54
CA PHE A 194 -7.69 24.47 -4.40
C PHE A 194 -7.38 25.73 -3.56
N CYS A 195 -7.37 25.62 -2.23
CA CYS A 195 -7.20 26.76 -1.30
C CYS A 195 -5.74 27.11 -1.00
N LYS A 196 -4.81 26.19 -1.33
CA LYS A 196 -3.36 26.29 -1.07
C LYS A 196 -2.95 26.40 0.41
N SER A 197 -3.89 26.32 1.37
CA SER A 197 -3.61 26.40 2.81
C SER A 197 -2.60 25.37 3.30
N CYS A 198 -2.67 24.14 2.80
CA CYS A 198 -1.76 23.07 3.22
C CYS A 198 -0.39 23.14 2.57
N ILE A 199 -0.14 24.02 1.58
CA ILE A 199 1.15 24.03 0.86
C ILE A 199 2.26 24.60 1.74
N ARG A 200 2.05 25.79 2.30
CA ARG A 200 3.00 26.55 3.12
C ARG A 200 2.25 27.62 3.94
N PRO A 201 2.87 28.20 4.98
CA PRO A 201 2.27 29.31 5.72
C PRO A 201 1.85 30.47 4.80
N GLY A 202 0.73 31.12 5.12
CA GLY A 202 0.18 32.24 4.35
C GLY A 202 -0.80 31.86 3.22
N GLY A 203 -1.38 30.66 3.29
CA GLY A 203 -2.52 30.28 2.46
C GLY A 203 -3.86 30.86 2.98
N HIS A 204 -4.98 30.33 2.49
CA HIS A 204 -6.33 30.80 2.86
C HIS A 204 -6.61 30.67 4.37
N GLU A 205 -6.06 29.66 5.02
CA GLU A 205 -6.05 29.52 6.47
C GLU A 205 -4.72 28.94 6.97
N GLU A 206 -4.50 29.03 8.28
CA GLU A 206 -3.33 28.45 8.94
C GLU A 206 -3.50 26.95 9.13
N ARG A 207 -2.40 26.20 9.00
CA ARG A 207 -2.36 24.74 9.15
C ARG A 207 -1.23 24.35 10.09
N GLU A 208 -1.42 23.25 10.81
CA GLU A 208 -0.41 22.66 11.69
C GLU A 208 0.72 21.97 10.90
N HIS A 209 0.36 21.36 9.76
CA HIS A 209 1.29 20.67 8.89
C HIS A 209 1.21 21.21 7.47
N TYR A 210 2.38 21.38 6.84
CA TYR A 210 2.50 21.87 5.47
C TYR A 210 3.18 20.85 4.56
N LEU A 211 2.74 20.78 3.30
CA LEU A 211 3.29 19.88 2.28
C LEU A 211 4.79 20.09 2.08
N VAL A 212 5.29 21.33 2.19
CA VAL A 212 6.73 21.63 2.09
C VAL A 212 7.57 20.98 3.18
N ASP A 213 7.04 20.90 4.41
CA ASP A 213 7.75 20.31 5.54
C ASP A 213 7.68 18.78 5.47
N ILE A 214 6.49 18.24 5.17
CA ILE A 214 6.28 16.80 5.00
C ILE A 214 7.16 16.25 3.90
N LEU A 215 7.20 16.91 2.73
CA LEU A 215 8.04 16.48 1.61
C LEU A 215 9.52 16.48 2.00
N ARG A 216 9.98 17.53 2.69
CA ARG A 216 11.38 17.63 3.15
C ARG A 216 11.72 16.48 4.12
N GLU A 217 10.87 16.24 5.11
CA GLU A 217 11.06 15.21 6.12
C GLU A 217 11.10 13.81 5.51
N VAL A 218 10.10 13.45 4.71
CA VAL A 218 10.03 12.12 4.08
C VAL A 218 11.22 11.88 3.15
N ARG A 219 11.67 12.92 2.44
CA ARG A 219 12.83 12.81 1.54
C ARG A 219 14.13 12.62 2.33
N ALA A 220 14.29 13.33 3.44
CA ALA A 220 15.42 13.13 4.34
C ALA A 220 15.41 11.73 4.97
N GLU A 221 14.24 11.22 5.36
CA GLU A 221 14.08 9.83 5.82
C GLU A 221 14.50 8.84 4.73
N MET A 222 14.00 8.99 3.50
CA MET A 222 14.36 8.14 2.36
C MET A 222 15.85 8.19 2.02
N GLU A 223 16.46 9.38 2.08
CA GLU A 223 17.90 9.55 1.84
C GLU A 223 18.71 8.90 2.96
N ASN A 224 18.32 9.07 4.23
CA ASN A 224 18.97 8.39 5.36
C ASN A 224 18.80 6.87 5.29
N GLU A 225 17.64 6.36 4.87
CA GLU A 225 17.44 4.92 4.66
C GLU A 225 18.31 4.38 3.53
N LEU A 226 18.47 5.16 2.46
CA LEU A 226 19.37 4.81 1.36
C LEU A 226 20.82 4.87 1.81
N GLN A 227 21.23 5.93 2.51
CA GLN A 227 22.55 6.11 3.09
C GLN A 227 22.86 4.98 4.07
N ASN A 228 21.94 4.63 4.97
CA ASN A 228 22.08 3.49 5.88
C ASN A 228 22.15 2.16 5.12
N LYS A 229 21.37 1.95 4.07
CA LYS A 229 21.51 0.76 3.20
C LYS A 229 22.85 0.75 2.45
N THR A 230 23.40 1.92 2.13
CA THR A 230 24.68 2.05 1.44
C THR A 230 25.84 1.90 2.42
N ASP A 231 25.71 2.41 3.64
CA ASP A 231 26.65 2.29 4.77
C ASP A 231 26.65 0.86 5.33
N LEU A 232 25.49 0.19 5.42
CA LEU A 232 25.39 -1.26 5.69
C LEU A 232 26.06 -2.10 4.59
N ASN A 233 26.14 -1.57 3.36
CA ASN A 233 26.84 -2.21 2.24
C ASN A 233 28.31 -1.73 2.09
N SER A 234 28.78 -0.75 2.85
CA SER A 234 30.13 -0.17 2.67
C SER A 234 30.95 0.01 3.95
N LYS A 235 30.41 -0.35 5.11
CA LYS A 235 31.12 -0.58 6.39
C LYS A 235 30.38 -1.72 7.10
N ASP A 236 30.90 -2.95 7.20
CA ASP A 236 32.12 -3.25 7.94
C ASP A 236 32.60 -4.69 7.62
N ASN A 237 33.90 -4.85 7.32
CA ASN A 237 34.62 -6.15 7.23
C ASN A 237 34.66 -6.91 8.59
N SER A 238 33.89 -6.47 9.59
CA SER A 238 33.77 -7.10 10.91
C SER A 238 32.47 -7.88 11.10
N GLU A 239 31.49 -7.73 10.19
CA GLU A 239 30.17 -8.33 10.36
C GLU A 239 30.16 -9.80 9.91
N PHE A 240 30.77 -10.13 8.77
CA PHE A 240 30.82 -11.51 8.26
C PHE A 240 31.54 -12.47 9.21
N ALA A 241 32.68 -12.07 9.78
CA ALA A 241 33.41 -12.87 10.76
C ALA A 241 32.56 -13.22 12.01
N ASN A 242 31.66 -12.33 12.41
CA ASN A 242 30.80 -12.47 13.59
C ASN A 242 29.44 -13.13 13.30
N MET A 243 29.12 -13.43 12.03
CA MET A 243 27.88 -14.11 11.65
C MET A 243 27.88 -15.59 12.04
N THR A 244 26.70 -16.09 12.43
CA THR A 244 26.47 -17.54 12.55
C THR A 244 26.59 -18.21 11.18
N ILE A 245 26.88 -19.52 11.15
CA ILE A 245 27.01 -20.29 9.90
C ILE A 245 25.78 -20.11 8.99
N VAL A 246 24.57 -20.10 9.56
CA VAL A 246 23.32 -19.92 8.80
C VAL A 246 23.22 -18.53 8.18
N GLN A 247 23.68 -17.49 8.89
CA GLN A 247 23.72 -16.12 8.38
C GLN A 247 24.79 -15.96 7.28
N LYS A 248 25.97 -16.56 7.47
CA LYS A 248 27.02 -16.59 6.43
C LYS A 248 26.53 -17.25 5.15
N ILE A 249 25.85 -18.39 5.25
CA ILE A 249 25.26 -19.08 4.08
C ILE A 249 24.27 -18.16 3.37
N LYS A 250 23.36 -17.50 4.10
CA LYS A 250 22.39 -16.58 3.49
C LYS A 250 23.05 -15.39 2.80
N ALA A 251 24.08 -14.81 3.41
CA ALA A 251 24.82 -13.69 2.84
C ALA A 251 25.56 -14.10 1.55
N ILE A 252 26.24 -15.25 1.57
CA ILE A 252 26.92 -15.81 0.39
C ILE A 252 25.91 -16.14 -0.72
N GLU A 253 24.79 -16.80 -0.39
CA GLU A 253 23.76 -17.15 -1.39
C GLU A 253 23.18 -15.89 -2.05
N SER A 254 22.93 -14.83 -1.28
CA SER A 254 22.44 -13.55 -1.82
C SER A 254 23.41 -12.93 -2.82
N VAL A 255 24.71 -12.91 -2.51
CA VAL A 255 25.74 -12.39 -3.43
C VAL A 255 25.87 -13.28 -4.66
N ILE A 256 25.78 -14.60 -4.50
CA ILE A 256 25.78 -15.54 -5.62
C ILE A 256 24.60 -15.26 -6.54
N ASP A 257 23.39 -15.14 -6.00
CA ASP A 257 22.17 -14.92 -6.78
C ASP A 257 22.18 -13.59 -7.55
N GLU A 258 22.69 -12.53 -6.93
CA GLU A 258 22.69 -11.19 -7.53
C GLU A 258 23.84 -10.96 -8.51
N LYS A 259 25.03 -11.50 -8.23
CA LYS A 259 26.26 -11.12 -8.93
C LYS A 259 26.86 -12.24 -9.77
N ILE A 260 26.74 -13.49 -9.33
CA ILE A 260 27.49 -14.62 -9.93
C ILE A 260 26.58 -15.46 -10.82
N ARG A 261 25.39 -15.82 -10.33
CA ARG A 261 24.42 -16.68 -11.01
C ARG A 261 23.98 -16.11 -12.37
N PRO A 262 23.71 -14.80 -12.52
CA PRO A 262 23.39 -14.23 -13.83
C PRO A 262 24.52 -14.43 -14.85
N MET A 263 25.78 -14.30 -14.42
CA MET A 263 26.94 -14.51 -15.28
C MET A 263 27.08 -15.97 -15.71
N LEU A 264 26.95 -16.91 -14.78
CA LEU A 264 27.04 -18.34 -15.10
C LEU A 264 25.89 -18.83 -15.98
N MET A 265 24.68 -18.31 -15.75
CA MET A 265 23.51 -18.69 -16.53
C MET A 265 23.58 -18.16 -17.98
N MET A 266 24.21 -17.00 -18.21
CA MET A 266 24.48 -16.52 -19.58
C MET A 266 25.33 -17.52 -20.38
N ASP A 267 26.25 -18.21 -19.71
CA ASP A 267 27.11 -19.23 -20.31
C ASP A 267 26.49 -20.65 -20.27
N GLY A 268 25.21 -20.77 -19.89
CA GLY A 268 24.47 -22.05 -19.86
C GLY A 268 24.85 -22.97 -18.69
N GLY A 269 25.49 -22.44 -17.65
CA GLY A 269 25.84 -23.14 -16.44
C GLY A 269 25.14 -22.60 -15.20
N ASN A 270 25.44 -23.20 -14.05
CA ASN A 270 24.95 -22.75 -12.74
C ASN A 270 25.86 -23.30 -11.63
N MET A 271 25.56 -22.99 -10.37
CA MET A 271 26.22 -23.57 -9.20
C MET A 271 25.26 -23.73 -8.01
N GLU A 272 25.67 -24.56 -7.05
CA GLU A 272 25.06 -24.70 -5.73
C GLU A 272 26.14 -24.73 -4.63
N ILE A 273 25.81 -24.20 -3.45
CA ILE A 273 26.64 -24.35 -2.25
C ILE A 273 26.35 -25.72 -1.63
N ILE A 274 27.39 -26.51 -1.41
CA ILE A 274 27.30 -27.84 -0.79
C ILE A 274 27.54 -27.76 0.72
N ASP A 275 28.55 -26.98 1.13
CA ASP A 275 28.96 -26.90 2.52
C ASP A 275 29.70 -25.59 2.82
N LEU A 276 29.70 -25.19 4.09
CA LEU A 276 30.44 -24.03 4.59
C LEU A 276 31.13 -24.40 5.90
N LYS A 277 32.46 -24.22 5.96
CA LYS A 277 33.26 -24.51 7.15
C LYS A 277 34.03 -23.29 7.60
N ASN A 278 34.01 -23.02 8.90
CA ASN A 278 34.96 -22.09 9.50
C ASN A 278 36.27 -22.87 9.73
N ALA A 279 37.34 -22.48 9.04
CA ALA A 279 38.65 -23.07 9.20
C ALA A 279 39.34 -22.53 10.46
N SER A 280 40.24 -23.33 11.04
CA SER A 280 40.96 -22.99 12.27
C SER A 280 41.93 -21.81 12.14
N ASP A 281 42.24 -21.41 10.90
CA ASP A 281 43.10 -20.28 10.54
C ASP A 281 42.33 -18.96 10.39
N GLY A 282 41.02 -18.95 10.68
CA GLY A 282 40.17 -17.76 10.62
C GLY A 282 39.50 -17.54 9.26
N TYR A 283 39.73 -18.42 8.28
CA TYR A 283 39.09 -18.36 6.97
C TYR A 283 37.72 -19.05 6.97
N THR A 284 36.86 -18.65 6.04
CA THR A 284 35.58 -19.33 5.76
C THR A 284 35.69 -20.07 4.44
N ASP A 285 35.70 -21.39 4.50
CA ASP A 285 35.80 -22.28 3.34
C ASP A 285 34.40 -22.60 2.81
N VAL A 286 34.13 -22.19 1.58
CA VAL A 286 32.86 -22.40 0.88
C VAL A 286 33.06 -23.47 -0.18
N TYR A 287 32.30 -24.56 -0.06
CA TYR A 287 32.34 -25.68 -0.99
C TYR A 287 31.19 -25.57 -1.98
N ILE A 288 31.52 -25.45 -3.25
CA ILE A 288 30.52 -25.30 -4.33
C ILE A 288 30.55 -26.48 -5.29
N ARG A 289 29.41 -26.76 -5.90
CA ARG A 289 29.30 -27.68 -7.03
C ARG A 289 28.79 -26.93 -8.24
N TYR A 290 29.49 -27.11 -9.37
CA TYR A 290 29.02 -26.61 -10.65
C TYR A 290 27.91 -27.49 -11.23
N LEU A 291 26.95 -26.84 -11.86
CA LEU A 291 25.81 -27.44 -12.53
C LEU A 291 25.80 -27.02 -14.01
N GLY A 292 25.15 -27.83 -14.86
CA GLY A 292 25.01 -27.53 -16.29
C GLY A 292 26.35 -27.49 -17.03
N ALA A 293 26.50 -26.54 -17.95
CA ALA A 293 27.70 -26.38 -18.78
C ALA A 293 28.99 -26.12 -17.96
N CYS A 294 28.87 -25.66 -16.71
CA CYS A 294 30.01 -25.42 -15.83
C CYS A 294 30.63 -26.70 -15.24
N SER A 295 29.93 -27.83 -15.25
CA SER A 295 30.40 -29.09 -14.62
C SER A 295 31.59 -29.76 -15.32
N GLY A 296 31.88 -29.40 -16.58
CA GLY A 296 32.96 -29.99 -17.39
C GLY A 296 33.81 -28.99 -18.16
N CYS A 297 33.68 -27.70 -17.87
CA CYS A 297 34.44 -26.66 -18.57
C CYS A 297 35.87 -26.55 -18.00
N ALA A 298 36.89 -26.55 -18.87
CA ALA A 298 38.29 -26.40 -18.47
C ALA A 298 38.55 -25.08 -17.71
N SER A 299 37.77 -24.04 -17.97
CA SER A 299 37.81 -22.75 -17.27
C SER A 299 37.12 -22.77 -15.91
N GLY A 300 36.26 -23.76 -15.65
CA GLY A 300 35.52 -23.90 -14.39
C GLY A 300 36.41 -24.19 -13.18
N ALA A 301 37.52 -24.90 -13.40
CA ALA A 301 38.46 -25.30 -12.35
C ALA A 301 39.46 -24.20 -11.94
N SER A 302 39.55 -23.09 -12.68
CA SER A 302 40.54 -22.03 -12.40
C SER A 302 39.96 -20.63 -12.58
N GLY A 303 39.67 -20.21 -13.81
CA GLY A 303 39.24 -18.84 -14.11
C GLY A 303 37.90 -18.47 -13.48
N THR A 304 36.89 -19.32 -13.63
CA THR A 304 35.56 -19.08 -13.06
C THR A 304 35.60 -19.17 -11.53
N LEU A 305 36.31 -20.15 -10.98
CA LEU A 305 36.48 -20.32 -9.53
C LEU A 305 37.13 -19.08 -8.89
N PHE A 306 38.18 -18.55 -9.51
CA PHE A 306 38.86 -17.35 -9.05
C PHE A 306 37.96 -16.11 -9.14
N ALA A 307 37.15 -15.98 -10.19
CA ALA A 307 36.18 -14.89 -10.32
C ALA A 307 35.09 -14.96 -9.24
N ILE A 308 34.59 -16.15 -8.94
CA ILE A 308 33.62 -16.39 -7.87
C ILE A 308 34.21 -16.00 -6.51
N GLU A 309 35.41 -16.49 -6.21
CA GLU A 309 36.12 -16.15 -4.97
C GLU A 309 36.36 -14.65 -4.85
N SER A 310 36.82 -14.00 -5.92
CA SER A 310 37.07 -12.54 -5.93
C SER A 310 35.79 -11.75 -5.67
N VAL A 311 34.67 -12.11 -6.32
CA VAL A 311 33.38 -11.43 -6.11
C VAL A 311 32.89 -11.62 -4.67
N LEU A 312 33.03 -12.81 -4.09
CA LEU A 312 32.67 -13.04 -2.69
C LEU A 312 33.57 -12.25 -1.73
N GLN A 313 34.87 -12.18 -1.99
CA GLN A 313 35.81 -11.42 -1.17
C GLN A 313 35.56 -9.90 -1.25
N GLU A 314 35.23 -9.38 -2.44
CA GLU A 314 34.95 -7.96 -2.65
C GLU A 314 33.63 -7.51 -2.01
N ASN A 315 32.63 -8.40 -1.95
CA ASN A 315 31.28 -8.06 -1.50
C ASN A 315 30.97 -8.50 -0.05
N LEU A 316 31.74 -9.42 0.53
CA LEU A 316 31.49 -9.94 1.88
C LEU A 316 32.70 -9.83 2.80
N ASP A 317 33.75 -10.62 2.56
CA ASP A 317 34.92 -10.69 3.44
C ASP A 317 36.13 -11.29 2.73
N SER A 318 37.30 -10.69 2.90
CA SER A 318 38.55 -11.14 2.27
C SER A 318 39.05 -12.51 2.79
N SER A 319 38.50 -13.02 3.89
CA SER A 319 38.80 -14.34 4.47
C SER A 319 38.00 -15.50 3.85
N ILE A 320 37.22 -15.27 2.79
CA ILE A 320 36.47 -16.32 2.10
C ILE A 320 37.38 -17.05 1.10
N ARG A 321 37.33 -18.38 1.10
CA ARG A 321 37.98 -19.25 0.11
C ARG A 321 36.95 -20.17 -0.53
N VAL A 322 37.04 -20.38 -1.85
CA VAL A 322 36.06 -21.18 -2.59
C VAL A 322 36.71 -22.44 -3.14
N PHE A 323 36.11 -23.58 -2.82
CA PHE A 323 36.59 -24.90 -3.26
C PHE A 323 35.52 -25.61 -4.10
N PRO A 324 35.89 -26.15 -5.27
CA PRO A 324 34.99 -27.02 -6.03
C PRO A 324 34.94 -28.42 -5.38
N VAL A 325 33.75 -29.05 -5.42
CA VAL A 325 33.50 -30.43 -4.98
C VAL A 325 33.17 -31.35 -6.15
#